data_AF-A0AAW0IHQ7-F1
#
_entry.id   AF-A0AAW0IHQ7-F1
#
_cell.length_a   1.000
_cell.length_b   1.000
_cell.length_c   1.000
_cell.angle_alpha   90.00
_cell.angle_beta   90.00
_cell.angle_gamma   90.00
#
_symmetry.space_group_name_H-M   'P 1'
#
loop_
_entity.id
_entity.type
_entity.pdbx_description
1 polymer ?
#
loop_
_entity_poly.entity_id
_entity_poly.type
_entity_poly.pdbx_seq_one_letter_code
_entity_poly.pdbx_strand_id
1 'polypeptide(L)'
;MCTFFSVHAPDSEREYSKYTCESPWAFPAREFLRKKLIGKEVCFTIENKTPQGREYGMIYLGKDTNGENIAESLVAEGLATRREGMRANNPEQNRLSECEEQAKASKKGMWSEGNGSHTIRDLKYTIENPRHFVDSHHQKPVNAIIEHVRDGSVVRALLLPDHYLVTVMLSGIKCPTFRREADGSETPEPFAAEAKFFTESRLLQRDVQIILESCHNQNILGTILHPNGNITELLLKEGFARCVDWSIAVYTRGAEKLRAAERFAKERRLRIWRDYVAPTANLDQKDKQFVAKVSHSQHFDMQSGHCQASDDTRI
;
A
#
# COMPACT_ATOMS: atom_id res chain seq x y z
N MET A 1 9.48 -19.01 -3.28
CA MET A 1 8.80 -18.69 -4.56
C MET A 1 8.73 -19.99 -5.34
N CYS A 2 7.58 -20.67 -5.33
CA CYS A 2 7.37 -21.89 -6.12
C CYS A 2 6.92 -21.47 -7.52
N THR A 3 7.54 -22.03 -8.56
CA THR A 3 7.14 -21.79 -9.95
C THR A 3 6.32 -22.98 -10.43
N PHE A 4 5.27 -22.72 -11.22
CA PHE A 4 4.46 -23.83 -11.76
C PHE A 4 5.31 -24.70 -12.68
N PHE A 5 5.35 -26.01 -12.41
CA PHE A 5 5.97 -26.98 -13.30
C PHE A 5 5.04 -27.21 -14.49
N SER A 6 5.55 -27.08 -15.71
CA SER A 6 4.84 -27.36 -16.99
C SER A 6 4.03 -26.24 -17.64
N VAL A 7 3.79 -25.10 -16.97
CA VAL A 7 3.12 -23.95 -17.62
C VAL A 7 4.02 -22.72 -17.71
N HIS A 8 3.88 -21.98 -18.81
CA HIS A 8 4.52 -20.69 -19.00
C HIS A 8 3.45 -19.59 -18.97
N ALA A 9 3.57 -18.71 -17.98
CA ALA A 9 2.77 -17.49 -17.90
C ALA A 9 3.57 -16.31 -18.50
N PRO A 10 2.90 -15.33 -19.14
CA PRO A 10 3.59 -14.18 -19.70
C PRO A 10 4.27 -13.34 -18.61
N ASP A 11 5.47 -12.83 -18.89
CA ASP A 11 6.27 -12.11 -17.89
C ASP A 11 5.71 -10.70 -17.60
N SER A 12 5.57 -10.39 -16.31
CA SER A 12 5.25 -9.04 -15.83
C SER A 12 6.50 -8.15 -15.83
N GLU A 13 6.32 -6.84 -16.05
CA GLU A 13 7.42 -5.86 -16.04
C GLU A 13 8.20 -5.84 -14.72
N ARG A 14 9.52 -5.64 -14.79
CA ARG A 14 10.44 -5.52 -13.64
C ARG A 14 11.12 -4.16 -13.62
N GLU A 15 11.12 -3.52 -12.45
CA GLU A 15 11.67 -2.17 -12.21
C GLU A 15 13.19 -2.03 -12.49
N TYR A 16 13.95 -3.13 -12.52
CA TYR A 16 15.42 -3.11 -12.65
C TYR A 16 15.97 -3.02 -14.08
N SER A 17 15.13 -3.12 -15.11
CA SER A 17 15.57 -2.98 -16.51
C SER A 17 14.74 -1.92 -17.19
N LYS A 18 15.38 -0.81 -17.59
CA LYS A 18 14.84 0.06 -18.64
C LYS A 18 14.43 -0.85 -19.81
N TYR A 19 13.14 -0.87 -20.13
CA TYR A 19 12.53 -1.56 -21.29
C TYR A 19 12.22 -3.06 -21.18
N THR A 20 11.54 -3.54 -20.13
CA THR A 20 10.74 -4.78 -20.27
C THR A 20 9.27 -4.40 -20.41
N CYS A 21 8.79 -4.28 -21.65
CA CYS A 21 7.36 -4.18 -21.92
C CYS A 21 6.66 -5.42 -21.33
N GLU A 22 5.61 -5.22 -20.55
CA GLU A 22 4.80 -6.31 -20.00
C GLU A 22 4.25 -7.18 -21.14
N SER A 23 4.41 -8.51 -21.04
CA SER A 23 3.93 -9.40 -22.09
C SER A 23 2.39 -9.37 -22.15
N PRO A 24 1.77 -9.49 -23.34
CA PRO A 24 0.32 -9.61 -23.44
C PRO A 24 -0.21 -10.69 -22.49
N TRP A 25 -1.33 -10.40 -21.82
CA TRP A 25 -1.99 -11.28 -20.84
C TRP A 25 -1.23 -11.55 -19.54
N ALA A 26 -0.05 -10.95 -19.31
CA ALA A 26 0.69 -11.08 -18.04
C ALA A 26 -0.09 -10.54 -16.84
N PHE A 27 -0.57 -9.29 -16.93
CA PHE A 27 -1.35 -8.68 -15.85
C PHE A 27 -2.67 -9.41 -15.58
N PRO A 28 -3.49 -9.75 -16.60
CA PRO A 28 -4.65 -10.61 -16.40
C PRO A 28 -4.34 -11.94 -15.72
N ALA A 29 -3.26 -12.63 -16.10
CA ALA A 29 -2.84 -13.88 -15.47
C ALA A 29 -2.48 -13.68 -13.99
N ARG A 30 -1.74 -12.61 -13.68
CA ARG A 30 -1.40 -12.22 -12.31
C ARG A 30 -2.65 -11.91 -11.49
N GLU A 31 -3.58 -11.12 -12.03
CA GLU A 31 -4.83 -10.74 -11.35
C GLU A 31 -5.75 -11.95 -11.13
N PHE A 32 -5.82 -12.88 -12.08
CA PHE A 32 -6.57 -14.13 -11.92
C PHE A 32 -6.08 -14.94 -10.70
N LEU A 33 -4.76 -15.14 -10.60
CA LEU A 33 -4.15 -15.81 -9.46
C LEU A 33 -4.36 -15.02 -8.17
N ARG A 34 -4.16 -13.71 -8.20
CA ARG A 34 -4.31 -12.82 -7.04
C ARG A 34 -5.71 -12.93 -6.45
N LYS A 35 -6.75 -12.86 -7.30
CA LYS A 35 -8.15 -12.97 -6.89
C LYS A 35 -8.50 -14.35 -6.32
N LYS A 36 -7.88 -15.42 -6.81
CA LYS A 36 -8.14 -16.79 -6.34
C LYS A 36 -7.35 -17.18 -5.09
N LEU A 37 -6.07 -16.81 -5.00
CA LEU A 37 -5.12 -17.39 -4.05
C LEU A 37 -4.85 -16.52 -2.82
N ILE A 38 -5.02 -15.20 -2.91
CA ILE A 38 -4.61 -14.32 -1.82
C ILE A 38 -5.47 -14.52 -0.58
N GLY A 39 -4.81 -14.82 0.54
CA GLY A 39 -5.46 -15.14 1.81
C GLY A 39 -6.06 -16.54 1.87
N LYS A 40 -5.75 -17.43 0.91
CA LYS A 40 -6.18 -18.83 0.91
C LYS A 40 -5.04 -19.76 1.32
N GLU A 41 -5.40 -20.83 2.01
CA GLU A 41 -4.52 -21.98 2.24
C GLU A 41 -4.45 -22.82 0.96
N VAL A 42 -3.25 -23.24 0.58
CA VAL A 42 -3.00 -24.05 -0.62
C VAL A 42 -2.16 -25.26 -0.27
N CYS A 43 -2.37 -26.35 -1.00
CA CYS A 43 -1.53 -27.54 -0.99
C CYS A 43 -0.61 -27.50 -2.22
N PHE A 44 0.61 -28.00 -2.11
CA PHE A 44 1.53 -28.05 -3.24
C PHE A 44 2.42 -29.29 -3.19
N THR A 45 2.88 -29.72 -4.37
CA THR A 45 3.82 -30.82 -4.56
C THR A 45 5.03 -30.31 -5.33
N ILE A 46 6.24 -30.66 -4.92
CA ILE A 46 7.47 -30.28 -5.63
C ILE A 46 7.89 -31.45 -6.52
N GLU A 47 8.03 -31.20 -7.82
CA GLU A 47 8.40 -32.22 -8.81
C GLU A 47 9.86 -32.11 -9.26
N ASN A 48 10.38 -30.88 -9.38
CA ASN A 48 11.75 -30.65 -9.83
C ASN A 48 12.40 -29.49 -9.09
N LYS A 49 13.70 -29.58 -8.85
CA LYS A 49 14.51 -28.53 -8.28
C LYS A 49 15.74 -28.31 -9.15
N THR A 50 15.94 -27.08 -9.59
CA THR A 50 17.12 -26.73 -10.39
C THR A 50 18.37 -26.69 -9.52
N PRO A 51 19.56 -26.86 -10.11
CA PRO A 51 20.83 -26.67 -9.39
C PRO A 51 20.99 -25.28 -8.76
N GLN A 52 20.28 -24.28 -9.30
CA GLN A 52 20.24 -22.89 -8.81
C GLN A 52 19.24 -22.70 -7.65
N GLY A 53 18.61 -23.78 -7.17
CA GLY A 53 17.68 -23.76 -6.05
C GLY A 53 16.24 -23.40 -6.39
N ARG A 54 15.87 -23.29 -7.68
CA ARG A 54 14.49 -23.00 -8.08
C ARG A 54 13.66 -24.28 -8.05
N GLU A 55 12.56 -24.24 -7.30
CA GLU A 55 11.64 -25.36 -7.13
C GLU A 55 10.42 -25.19 -8.04
N TYR A 56 10.09 -26.26 -8.75
CA TYR A 56 8.93 -26.34 -9.61
C TYR A 56 7.97 -27.42 -9.09
N GLY A 57 6.68 -27.11 -9.16
CA GLY A 57 5.65 -27.99 -8.63
C GLY A 57 4.25 -27.66 -9.12
N MET A 58 3.26 -28.37 -8.57
CA MET A 58 1.85 -28.06 -8.74
C MET A 58 1.30 -27.38 -7.49
N ILE A 59 0.27 -26.55 -7.67
CA ILE A 59 -0.44 -25.90 -6.58
C ILE A 59 -1.92 -26.25 -6.70
N TYR A 60 -2.50 -26.66 -5.58
CA TYR A 60 -3.89 -27.03 -5.45
C TYR A 60 -4.56 -26.10 -4.44
N LEU A 61 -5.74 -25.58 -4.81
CA LEU A 61 -6.54 -24.78 -3.89
C LEU A 61 -7.26 -25.69 -2.91
N GLY A 62 -6.88 -25.65 -1.63
CA GLY A 62 -7.40 -26.53 -0.60
C GLY A 62 -6.31 -27.10 0.30
N LYS A 63 -6.66 -28.14 1.06
CA LYS A 63 -5.78 -28.80 2.02
C LYS A 63 -5.09 -30.05 1.48
N ASP A 64 -5.61 -30.60 0.38
CA ASP A 64 -5.10 -31.81 -0.26
C ASP A 64 -4.89 -31.58 -1.76
N THR A 65 -4.37 -32.61 -2.44
CA THR A 65 -4.09 -32.60 -3.88
C THR A 65 -5.32 -32.91 -4.73
N ASN A 66 -6.50 -33.01 -4.13
CA ASN A 66 -7.77 -33.22 -4.84
C ASN A 66 -8.48 -31.90 -5.16
N GLY A 67 -7.96 -30.79 -4.65
CA GLY A 67 -8.46 -29.44 -4.92
C GLY A 67 -8.22 -28.97 -6.36
N GLU A 68 -8.70 -27.77 -6.66
CA GLU A 68 -8.53 -27.13 -7.97
C GLU A 68 -7.04 -26.95 -8.28
N ASN A 69 -6.58 -27.55 -9.39
CA ASN A 69 -5.23 -27.36 -9.89
C ASN A 69 -5.10 -25.98 -10.55
N ILE A 70 -4.24 -25.14 -10.00
CA ILE A 70 -4.07 -23.75 -10.43
C ILE A 70 -3.45 -23.65 -11.82
N ALA A 71 -2.57 -24.59 -12.19
CA ALA A 71 -1.95 -24.60 -13.52
C ALA A 71 -2.99 -24.91 -14.60
N GLU A 72 -3.85 -25.91 -14.36
CA GLU A 72 -4.97 -26.24 -15.25
C GLU A 72 -5.93 -25.04 -15.41
N SER A 73 -6.25 -24.38 -14.30
CA SER A 73 -7.14 -23.22 -14.29
C SER A 73 -6.62 -22.04 -15.11
N LEU A 74 -5.31 -21.78 -15.07
CA LEU A 74 -4.68 -20.75 -15.90
C LEU A 74 -4.74 -21.11 -17.39
N VAL A 75 -4.45 -22.36 -17.74
CA VAL A 75 -4.45 -22.82 -19.13
C VAL A 75 -5.87 -22.83 -19.70
N ALA A 76 -6.86 -23.26 -18.92
CA ALA A 76 -8.28 -23.28 -19.30
C ALA A 76 -8.85 -21.87 -19.58
N GLU A 77 -8.30 -20.83 -18.95
CA GLU A 77 -8.66 -19.44 -19.21
C GLU A 77 -7.77 -18.76 -20.27
N GLY A 78 -6.84 -19.50 -20.90
CA GLY A 78 -5.93 -18.96 -21.90
C GLY A 78 -4.94 -17.92 -21.33
N LEU A 79 -4.59 -18.06 -20.04
CA LEU A 79 -3.67 -17.16 -19.31
C LEU A 79 -2.26 -17.77 -19.15
N ALA A 80 -2.10 -19.04 -19.50
CA ALA A 80 -0.81 -19.71 -19.61
C ALA A 80 -0.84 -20.73 -20.76
N THR A 81 0.34 -21.09 -21.27
CA THR A 81 0.50 -22.19 -22.23
C THR A 81 1.25 -23.36 -21.62
N ARG A 82 1.04 -24.55 -22.17
CA ARG A 82 1.84 -25.72 -21.81
C ARG A 82 3.25 -25.58 -22.40
N ARG A 83 4.28 -25.99 -21.64
CA ARG A 83 5.65 -26.09 -22.17
C ARG A 83 5.76 -27.21 -23.22
N GLU A 84 6.36 -26.89 -24.36
CA GLU A 84 6.70 -27.86 -25.40
C GLU A 84 7.84 -28.81 -24.96
N GLY A 85 7.84 -30.03 -25.50
CA GLY A 85 8.89 -31.03 -25.25
C GLY A 85 8.72 -31.85 -23.97
N MET A 86 7.60 -31.70 -23.26
CA MET A 86 7.27 -32.55 -22.11
C MET A 86 6.72 -33.91 -22.58
N ARG A 87 7.08 -35.00 -21.90
CA ARG A 87 6.70 -36.38 -22.29
C ARG A 87 5.18 -36.56 -22.22
N ALA A 88 4.56 -36.84 -23.36
CA ALA A 88 3.11 -37.09 -23.57
C ALA A 88 2.52 -38.29 -22.80
N ASN A 89 3.25 -38.86 -21.85
CA ASN A 89 2.92 -40.09 -21.12
C ASN A 89 2.38 -39.79 -19.71
N ASN A 90 2.26 -38.51 -19.32
CA ASN A 90 1.80 -38.10 -17.99
C ASN A 90 0.30 -37.72 -18.04
N PRO A 91 -0.58 -38.35 -17.23
CA PRO A 91 -2.00 -37.99 -17.14
C PRO A 91 -2.26 -36.49 -16.91
N GLU A 92 -1.42 -35.83 -16.12
CA GLU A 92 -1.55 -34.39 -15.83
C GLU A 92 -1.28 -33.53 -17.07
N GLN A 93 -0.35 -33.96 -17.94
CA GLN A 93 -0.09 -33.26 -19.20
C GLN A 93 -1.22 -33.43 -20.20
N ASN A 94 -1.93 -34.57 -20.15
CA ASN A 94 -3.11 -34.81 -20.97
C ASN A 94 -4.25 -33.87 -20.57
N ARG A 95 -4.51 -33.72 -19.26
CA ARG A 95 -5.45 -32.72 -18.73
C ARG A 95 -5.10 -31.30 -19.16
N LEU A 96 -3.81 -30.92 -19.08
CA LEU A 96 -3.36 -29.62 -19.55
C LEU A 96 -3.57 -29.42 -21.07
N SER A 97 -3.42 -30.45 -21.91
CA SER A 97 -3.81 -30.33 -23.33
C SER A 97 -5.29 -30.10 -23.49
N GLU A 98 -6.13 -30.86 -22.79
CA GLU A 98 -7.59 -30.75 -22.88
C GLU A 98 -8.03 -29.32 -22.51
N CYS A 99 -7.48 -28.77 -21.41
CA CYS A 99 -7.71 -27.38 -21.02
C CYS A 99 -7.25 -26.38 -22.09
N GLU A 100 -6.09 -26.59 -22.70
CA GLU A 100 -5.55 -25.69 -23.71
C GLU A 100 -6.37 -25.72 -25.01
N GLU A 101 -6.78 -26.91 -25.45
CA GLU A 101 -7.65 -27.09 -26.62
C GLU A 101 -9.02 -26.45 -26.38
N GLN A 102 -9.58 -26.58 -25.18
CA GLN A 102 -10.83 -25.92 -24.81
C GLN A 102 -10.70 -24.40 -24.79
N ALA A 103 -9.58 -23.86 -24.27
CA ALA A 103 -9.31 -22.43 -24.27
C ALA A 103 -9.14 -21.87 -25.69
N LYS A 104 -8.47 -22.62 -26.58
CA LYS A 104 -8.34 -22.31 -28.02
C LYS A 104 -9.69 -22.30 -28.72
N ALA A 105 -10.48 -23.35 -28.55
CA ALA A 105 -11.81 -23.47 -29.15
C ALA A 105 -12.75 -22.35 -28.69
N SER A 106 -12.61 -21.93 -27.43
CA SER A 106 -13.40 -20.85 -26.82
C SER A 106 -12.81 -19.44 -27.06
N LYS A 107 -11.68 -19.33 -27.77
CA LYS A 107 -10.96 -18.07 -28.04
C LYS A 107 -10.70 -17.23 -26.78
N LYS A 108 -10.32 -17.88 -25.67
CA LYS A 108 -10.08 -17.23 -24.38
C LYS A 108 -8.66 -16.67 -24.26
N GLY A 109 -8.52 -15.55 -23.56
CA GLY A 109 -7.22 -14.97 -23.21
C GLY A 109 -6.32 -14.79 -24.43
N MET A 110 -5.12 -15.36 -24.39
CA MET A 110 -4.16 -15.28 -25.50
C MET A 110 -4.61 -15.96 -26.80
N TRP A 111 -5.66 -16.78 -26.76
CA TRP A 111 -6.26 -17.41 -27.93
C TRP A 111 -7.38 -16.58 -28.57
N SER A 112 -7.69 -15.41 -28.00
CA SER A 112 -8.62 -14.43 -28.57
C SER A 112 -8.05 -13.80 -29.84
N GLU A 113 -8.91 -13.16 -30.63
CA GLU A 113 -8.46 -12.45 -31.84
C GLU A 113 -7.72 -11.15 -31.48
N GLY A 114 -6.55 -10.95 -32.09
CA GLY A 114 -5.70 -9.78 -31.88
C GLY A 114 -4.40 -10.10 -31.16
N ASN A 115 -3.59 -9.07 -30.90
CA ASN A 115 -2.26 -9.20 -30.28
C ASN A 115 -2.27 -9.04 -28.75
N GLY A 116 -3.45 -8.83 -28.14
CA GLY A 116 -3.59 -8.61 -26.70
C GLY A 116 -2.97 -7.32 -26.18
N SER A 117 -2.64 -6.34 -27.03
CA SER A 117 -1.98 -5.09 -26.61
C SER A 117 -2.78 -4.29 -25.58
N HIS A 118 -4.11 -4.38 -25.62
CA HIS A 118 -5.01 -3.73 -24.66
C HIS A 118 -4.87 -4.27 -23.22
N THR A 119 -4.22 -5.41 -23.04
CA THR A 119 -3.95 -6.00 -21.71
C THR A 119 -2.65 -5.51 -21.09
N ILE A 120 -1.80 -4.84 -21.89
CA ILE A 120 -0.54 -4.26 -21.45
C ILE A 120 -0.86 -2.95 -20.75
N ARG A 121 -0.42 -2.81 -19.51
CA ARG A 121 -0.66 -1.59 -18.73
C ARG A 121 0.32 -0.50 -19.13
N ASP A 122 -0.19 0.71 -19.27
CA ASP A 122 0.63 1.92 -19.26
C ASP A 122 0.98 2.26 -17.80
N LEU A 123 2.07 1.66 -17.28
CA LEU A 123 2.50 1.87 -15.90
C LEU A 123 3.12 3.25 -15.71
N LYS A 124 2.52 4.04 -14.81
CA LYS A 124 2.96 5.40 -14.50
C LYS A 124 3.65 5.44 -13.15
N TYR A 125 4.98 5.52 -13.16
CA TYR A 125 5.82 5.53 -11.95
C TYR A 125 5.97 6.90 -11.31
N THR A 126 5.69 7.97 -12.07
CA THR A 126 5.85 9.36 -11.62
C THR A 126 4.56 10.12 -11.91
N ILE A 127 4.14 10.94 -10.94
CA ILE A 127 3.06 11.90 -11.12
C ILE A 127 3.69 13.27 -11.34
N GLU A 128 3.34 13.93 -12.46
CA GLU A 128 3.90 15.23 -12.81
C GLU A 128 3.58 16.31 -11.77
N ASN A 129 2.32 16.40 -11.35
CA ASN A 129 1.88 17.33 -10.31
C ASN A 129 1.13 16.58 -9.19
N PRO A 130 1.84 16.05 -8.18
CA PRO A 130 1.24 15.27 -7.10
C PRO A 130 0.15 16.01 -6.33
N ARG A 131 0.29 17.34 -6.13
CA ARG A 131 -0.72 18.15 -5.43
C ARG A 131 -2.02 18.20 -6.22
N HIS A 132 -1.94 18.61 -7.48
CA HIS A 132 -3.12 18.64 -8.36
C HIS A 132 -3.75 17.25 -8.52
N PHE A 133 -2.92 16.21 -8.61
CA PHE A 133 -3.40 14.83 -8.69
C PHE A 133 -4.19 14.43 -7.44
N VAL A 134 -3.72 14.73 -6.24
CA VAL A 134 -4.48 14.41 -5.01
C VAL A 134 -5.75 15.26 -4.93
N ASP A 135 -5.66 16.56 -5.21
CA ASP A 135 -6.79 17.50 -5.10
C ASP A 135 -7.93 17.17 -6.08
N SER A 136 -7.60 16.69 -7.29
CA SER A 136 -8.61 16.32 -8.31
C SER A 136 -9.45 15.11 -7.91
N HIS A 137 -8.99 14.28 -6.98
CA HIS A 137 -9.76 13.14 -6.47
C HIS A 137 -10.73 13.55 -5.34
N HIS A 138 -10.63 14.78 -4.81
CA HIS A 138 -11.54 15.33 -3.80
C HIS A 138 -11.75 14.40 -2.59
N GLN A 139 -10.68 13.74 -2.13
CA GLN A 139 -10.69 12.76 -1.04
C GLN A 139 -11.71 11.62 -1.23
N LYS A 140 -12.12 11.34 -2.47
CA LYS A 140 -12.95 10.18 -2.79
C LYS A 140 -12.09 8.91 -2.76
N PRO A 141 -12.62 7.79 -2.27
CA PRO A 141 -11.88 6.53 -2.26
C PRO A 141 -11.50 6.08 -3.69
N VAL A 142 -10.23 5.81 -3.91
CA VAL A 142 -9.68 5.33 -5.18
C VAL A 142 -9.39 3.84 -5.07
N ASN A 143 -9.87 3.04 -6.02
CA ASN A 143 -9.58 1.61 -6.05
C ASN A 143 -8.08 1.38 -6.29
N ALA A 144 -7.46 0.51 -5.50
CA ALA A 144 -6.03 0.23 -5.61
C ALA A 144 -5.68 -1.19 -5.21
N ILE A 145 -4.48 -1.62 -5.60
CA ILE A 145 -3.88 -2.89 -5.20
C ILE A 145 -2.58 -2.59 -4.46
N ILE A 146 -2.39 -3.15 -3.27
CA ILE A 146 -1.13 -3.00 -2.53
C ILE A 146 -0.09 -3.95 -3.14
N GLU A 147 0.90 -3.41 -3.84
CA GLU A 147 1.92 -4.20 -4.55
C GLU A 147 3.10 -4.57 -3.65
N HIS A 148 3.48 -3.68 -2.73
CA HIS A 148 4.61 -3.91 -1.83
C HIS A 148 4.42 -3.19 -0.49
N VAL A 149 4.99 -3.72 0.58
CA VAL A 149 5.00 -3.11 1.91
C VAL A 149 6.45 -2.84 2.30
N ARG A 150 6.82 -1.57 2.42
CA ARG A 150 8.18 -1.17 2.79
C ARG A 150 8.38 -1.31 4.30
N ASP A 151 7.44 -0.79 5.08
CA ASP A 151 7.33 -0.93 6.53
C ASP A 151 5.85 -0.95 6.92
N GLY A 152 5.54 -1.03 8.22
CA GLY A 152 4.15 -1.14 8.68
C GLY A 152 3.24 0.02 8.24
N SER A 153 3.78 1.21 7.96
CA SER A 153 3.03 2.42 7.61
C SER A 153 3.28 2.95 6.19
N VAL A 154 4.18 2.34 5.42
CA VAL A 154 4.54 2.78 4.06
C VAL A 154 4.41 1.62 3.08
N VAL A 155 3.58 1.83 2.06
CA VAL A 155 3.26 0.82 1.04
C VAL A 155 3.45 1.38 -0.38
N ARG A 156 3.65 0.50 -1.35
CA ARG A 156 3.49 0.81 -2.77
C ARG A 156 2.11 0.33 -3.22
N ALA A 157 1.36 1.20 -3.85
CA ALA A 157 0.01 0.91 -4.33
C ALA A 157 -0.10 1.20 -5.83
N LEU A 158 -0.76 0.29 -6.54
CA LEU A 158 -1.19 0.49 -7.92
C LEU A 158 -2.59 1.10 -7.90
N LEU A 159 -2.72 2.38 -8.24
CA LEU A 159 -4.01 3.08 -8.33
C LEU A 159 -4.70 2.74 -9.65
N LEU A 160 -6.00 2.48 -9.59
CA LEU A 160 -6.84 2.16 -10.74
C LEU A 160 -7.78 3.35 -11.07
N PRO A 161 -8.18 3.54 -12.34
CA PRO A 161 -7.93 2.65 -13.50
C PRO A 161 -6.62 2.93 -14.26
N ASP A 162 -5.95 4.05 -13.99
CA ASP A 162 -4.85 4.56 -14.83
C ASP A 162 -3.47 3.96 -14.54
N HIS A 163 -3.40 2.97 -13.65
CA HIS A 163 -2.18 2.21 -13.30
C HIS A 163 -1.00 3.06 -12.80
N TYR A 164 -1.27 4.05 -11.94
CA TYR A 164 -0.23 4.79 -11.23
C TYR A 164 0.38 3.95 -10.11
N LEU A 165 1.69 3.71 -10.15
CA LEU A 165 2.42 3.01 -9.10
C LEU A 165 3.05 4.01 -8.13
N VAL A 166 2.33 4.29 -7.04
CA VAL A 166 2.65 5.35 -6.07
C VAL A 166 3.12 4.79 -4.74
N THR A 167 3.81 5.64 -3.97
CA THR A 167 4.12 5.35 -2.57
C THR A 167 3.07 6.01 -1.68
N VAL A 168 2.39 5.22 -0.85
CA VAL A 168 1.40 5.71 0.11
C VAL A 168 1.95 5.55 1.52
N MET A 169 1.94 6.64 2.28
CA MET A 169 2.26 6.66 3.71
C MET A 169 0.98 6.89 4.50
N LEU A 170 0.74 6.07 5.52
CA LEU A 170 -0.44 6.18 6.35
C LEU A 170 -0.43 7.51 7.11
N SER A 171 -1.43 8.33 6.84
CA SER A 171 -1.67 9.62 7.49
C SER A 171 -1.85 9.49 9.00
N GLY A 172 -1.27 10.43 9.75
CA GLY A 172 -1.44 10.55 11.20
C GLY A 172 -0.65 9.57 12.05
N ILE A 173 0.07 8.61 11.45
CA ILE A 173 0.85 7.61 12.18
C ILE A 173 2.25 7.40 11.60
N LYS A 174 3.12 6.74 12.36
CA LYS A 174 4.40 6.23 11.89
C LYS A 174 4.73 4.92 12.60
N CYS A 175 5.12 3.91 11.82
CA CYS A 175 5.70 2.67 12.33
C CYS A 175 7.23 2.79 12.44
N PRO A 176 7.89 1.94 13.25
CA PRO A 176 9.33 1.74 13.21
C PRO A 176 9.78 1.35 11.80
N THR A 177 10.95 1.85 11.40
CA THR A 177 11.45 1.77 10.03
C THR A 177 12.76 0.98 9.93
N PHE A 178 13.15 0.67 8.71
CA PHE A 178 14.46 0.08 8.41
C PHE A 178 15.43 1.22 8.10
N ARG A 179 16.48 1.38 8.91
CA ARG A 179 17.54 2.36 8.67
C ARG A 179 18.48 1.80 7.63
N ARG A 180 18.78 2.59 6.61
CA ARG A 180 19.82 2.25 5.63
C ARG A 180 21.17 2.73 6.12
N GLU A 181 22.11 1.80 6.23
CA GLU A 181 23.50 2.08 6.53
C GLU A 181 24.25 2.46 5.24
N ALA A 182 25.45 3.03 5.37
CA ALA A 182 26.25 3.50 4.25
C ALA A 182 26.72 2.38 3.29
N ASP A 183 26.77 1.14 3.78
CA ASP A 183 27.10 -0.06 3.00
C ASP A 183 25.90 -0.65 2.23
N GLY A 184 24.73 -0.03 2.35
CA GLY A 184 23.48 -0.49 1.73
C GLY A 184 22.74 -1.56 2.53
N SER A 185 23.23 -1.97 3.70
CA SER A 185 22.50 -2.86 4.60
C SER A 185 21.34 -2.12 5.29
N GLU A 186 20.26 -2.85 5.59
CA GLU A 186 19.09 -2.32 6.28
C GLU A 186 19.03 -2.87 7.72
N THR A 187 19.16 -1.99 8.71
CA THR A 187 19.05 -2.32 10.13
C THR A 187 17.63 -1.99 10.63
N PRO A 188 16.85 -2.98 11.09
CA PRO A 188 15.48 -2.73 11.56
C PRO A 188 15.48 -2.02 12.92
N GLU A 189 14.69 -0.96 13.06
CA GLU A 189 14.32 -0.42 14.37
C GLU A 189 13.53 -1.47 15.18
N PRO A 190 13.51 -1.39 16.52
CA PRO A 190 12.68 -2.29 17.33
C PRO A 190 11.23 -2.33 16.85
N PHE A 191 10.69 -3.53 16.63
CA PHE A 191 9.35 -3.80 16.11
C PHE A 191 9.10 -3.43 14.63
N ALA A 192 10.13 -3.04 13.85
CA ALA A 192 9.95 -2.70 12.43
C ALA A 192 9.52 -3.90 11.57
N ALA A 193 10.16 -5.05 11.76
CA ALA A 193 9.84 -6.26 11.01
C ALA A 193 8.44 -6.80 11.34
N GLU A 194 8.05 -6.76 12.61
CA GLU A 194 6.75 -7.21 13.09
C GLU A 194 5.63 -6.26 12.62
N ALA A 195 5.87 -4.95 12.66
CA ALA A 195 4.94 -3.96 12.11
C ALA A 195 4.75 -4.13 10.60
N LYS A 196 5.85 -4.37 9.86
CA LYS A 196 5.80 -4.69 8.42
C LYS A 196 4.98 -5.94 8.17
N PHE A 197 5.25 -7.04 8.88
CA PHE A 197 4.51 -8.30 8.74
C PHE A 197 3.02 -8.14 9.09
N PHE A 198 2.69 -7.32 10.09
CA PHE A 198 1.31 -7.04 10.48
C PHE A 198 0.51 -6.44 9.32
N THR A 199 1.11 -5.51 8.58
CA THR A 199 0.52 -4.89 7.39
C THR A 199 0.54 -5.85 6.18
N GLU A 200 1.66 -6.54 5.92
CA GLU A 200 1.79 -7.49 4.80
C GLU A 200 0.77 -8.62 4.86
N SER A 201 0.65 -9.28 6.01
CA SER A 201 -0.28 -10.40 6.21
C SER A 201 -1.74 -10.02 5.97
N ARG A 202 -2.10 -8.73 6.04
CA ARG A 202 -3.46 -8.21 5.88
C ARG A 202 -3.71 -7.58 4.52
N LEU A 203 -2.75 -6.82 3.99
CA LEU A 203 -2.98 -5.93 2.85
C LEU A 203 -2.19 -6.28 1.59
N LEU A 204 -1.07 -7.03 1.68
CA LEU A 204 -0.24 -7.31 0.51
C LEU A 204 -1.03 -8.01 -0.60
N GLN A 205 -1.06 -7.46 -1.81
CA GLN A 205 -1.83 -7.94 -2.96
C GLN A 205 -3.36 -8.00 -2.76
N ARG A 206 -3.91 -7.29 -1.76
CA ARG A 206 -5.37 -7.15 -1.59
C ARG A 206 -5.89 -5.96 -2.38
N ASP A 207 -7.15 -6.08 -2.80
CA ASP A 207 -7.93 -4.95 -3.27
C ASP A 207 -8.32 -4.07 -2.09
N VAL A 208 -8.03 -2.78 -2.23
CA VAL A 208 -8.32 -1.78 -1.23
C VAL A 208 -8.90 -0.55 -1.89
N GLN A 209 -9.47 0.34 -1.09
CA GLN A 209 -9.69 1.71 -1.51
C GLN A 209 -8.77 2.63 -0.72
N ILE A 210 -8.13 3.58 -1.39
CA ILE A 210 -7.23 4.53 -0.74
C ILE A 210 -7.85 5.91 -0.86
N ILE A 211 -7.99 6.60 0.28
CA ILE A 211 -8.30 8.02 0.28
C ILE A 211 -6.98 8.77 0.14
N LEU A 212 -6.83 9.53 -0.94
CA LEU A 212 -5.69 10.41 -1.17
C LEU A 212 -5.96 11.73 -0.43
N GLU A 213 -5.27 11.96 0.67
CA GLU A 213 -5.56 13.09 1.57
C GLU A 213 -4.61 14.25 1.34
N SER A 214 -3.32 13.97 1.12
CA SER A 214 -2.31 14.98 0.83
C SER A 214 -1.10 14.33 0.15
N CYS A 215 -0.04 15.10 -0.12
CA CYS A 215 1.19 14.57 -0.69
C CYS A 215 2.43 15.37 -0.25
N HIS A 216 3.58 14.70 -0.27
CA HIS A 216 4.89 15.32 -0.15
C HIS A 216 5.86 14.66 -1.14
N ASN A 217 6.37 15.42 -2.10
CA ASN A 217 7.08 14.91 -3.28
C ASN A 217 6.19 13.88 -4.02
N GLN A 218 6.72 12.70 -4.35
CA GLN A 218 5.96 11.61 -4.96
C GLN A 218 5.23 10.72 -3.93
N ASN A 219 5.37 11.00 -2.62
CA ASN A 219 4.69 10.24 -1.59
C ASN A 219 3.31 10.82 -1.33
N ILE A 220 2.29 9.97 -1.35
CA ILE A 220 0.93 10.33 -1.01
C ILE A 220 0.69 10.03 0.46
N LEU A 221 0.10 10.96 1.18
CA LEU A 221 -0.48 10.73 2.50
C LEU A 221 -1.91 10.27 2.31
N GLY A 222 -2.27 9.16 2.93
CA GLY A 222 -3.62 8.66 2.78
C GLY A 222 -4.01 7.57 3.76
N THR A 223 -5.28 7.20 3.69
CA THR A 223 -5.88 6.14 4.50
C THR A 223 -6.27 4.97 3.62
N ILE A 224 -5.85 3.76 3.99
CA ILE A 224 -6.23 2.52 3.31
C ILE A 224 -7.50 1.97 3.94
N LEU A 225 -8.53 1.77 3.12
CA LEU A 225 -9.81 1.19 3.47
C LEU A 225 -9.88 -0.26 2.99
N HIS A 226 -10.26 -1.14 3.91
CA HIS A 226 -10.51 -2.55 3.64
C HIS A 226 -11.73 -3.01 4.47
N PRO A 227 -12.59 -3.92 3.96
CA PRO A 227 -13.78 -4.37 4.67
C PRO A 227 -13.52 -4.92 6.08
N ASN A 228 -12.35 -5.56 6.28
CA ASN A 228 -11.96 -6.15 7.56
C ASN A 228 -11.43 -5.13 8.59
N GLY A 229 -11.37 -3.84 8.26
CA GLY A 229 -11.01 -2.77 9.18
C GLY A 229 -9.95 -1.78 8.67
N ASN A 230 -9.74 -0.73 9.47
CA ASN A 230 -8.79 0.33 9.19
C ASN A 230 -7.39 -0.02 9.72
N ILE A 231 -6.43 -0.25 8.80
CA ILE A 231 -5.07 -0.66 9.18
C ILE A 231 -4.37 0.37 10.08
N THR A 232 -4.65 1.66 9.89
CA THR A 232 -4.07 2.76 10.68
C THR A 232 -4.45 2.64 12.16
N GLU A 233 -5.72 2.37 12.45
CA GLU A 233 -6.21 2.18 13.82
C GLU A 233 -5.68 0.88 14.43
N LEU A 234 -5.63 -0.19 13.64
CA LEU A 234 -5.13 -1.50 14.09
C LEU A 234 -3.64 -1.45 14.49
N LEU A 235 -2.81 -0.78 13.68
CA LEU A 235 -1.38 -0.59 13.98
C LEU A 235 -1.16 0.17 15.29
N LEU A 236 -1.94 1.21 15.54
CA LEU A 236 -1.87 1.97 16.80
C LEU A 236 -2.35 1.12 17.99
N LYS A 237 -3.48 0.44 17.85
CA LYS A 237 -4.09 -0.37 18.92
C LYS A 237 -3.20 -1.53 19.35
N GLU A 238 -2.48 -2.14 18.40
CA GLU A 238 -1.49 -3.18 18.68
C GLU A 238 -0.14 -2.63 19.14
N GLY A 239 0.07 -1.31 19.14
CA GLY A 239 1.33 -0.70 19.56
C GLY A 239 2.47 -0.86 18.55
N PHE A 240 2.16 -1.08 17.26
CA PHE A 240 3.14 -1.09 16.17
C PHE A 240 3.40 0.30 15.59
N ALA A 241 2.54 1.28 15.90
CA ALA A 241 2.67 2.65 15.45
C ALA A 241 2.48 3.65 16.59
N ARG A 242 2.95 4.87 16.35
CA ARG A 242 2.64 6.06 17.16
C ARG A 242 1.94 7.12 16.32
N CYS A 243 1.16 7.96 16.96
CA CYS A 243 0.56 9.14 16.32
C CYS A 243 1.64 10.17 15.98
N VAL A 244 1.41 10.92 14.91
CA VAL A 244 2.34 11.93 14.40
C VAL A 244 1.60 13.23 14.10
N ASP A 245 1.96 14.30 14.82
CA ASP A 245 1.18 15.53 14.84
C ASP A 245 1.15 16.28 13.51
N TRP A 246 2.27 16.30 12.76
CA TRP A 246 2.34 17.04 11.49
C TRP A 246 1.43 16.47 10.39
N SER A 247 1.06 15.19 10.48
CA SER A 247 0.19 14.52 9.50
C SER A 247 -1.15 14.07 10.09
N ILE A 248 -1.43 14.32 11.37
CA ILE A 248 -2.70 13.90 11.98
C ILE A 248 -3.88 14.76 11.51
N ALA A 249 -3.62 16.01 11.14
CA ALA A 249 -4.65 16.94 10.67
C ALA A 249 -5.16 16.59 9.26
N VAL A 250 -4.37 15.88 8.44
CA VAL A 250 -4.81 15.45 7.11
C VAL A 250 -5.66 14.18 7.15
N TYR A 251 -5.69 13.46 8.29
CA TYR A 251 -6.48 12.23 8.43
C TYR A 251 -7.99 12.52 8.45
N THR A 252 -8.72 11.96 7.49
CA THR A 252 -10.13 12.29 7.23
C THR A 252 -11.13 11.38 7.95
N ARG A 253 -10.68 10.42 8.78
CA ARG A 253 -11.55 9.38 9.39
C ARG A 253 -11.77 9.53 10.90
N GLY A 254 -11.39 10.67 11.47
CA GLY A 254 -11.53 11.01 12.89
C GLY A 254 -10.23 10.85 13.67
N ALA A 255 -9.46 11.92 13.80
CA ALA A 255 -8.15 11.93 14.48
C ALA A 255 -8.24 11.49 15.96
N GLU A 256 -9.37 11.73 16.61
CA GLU A 256 -9.67 11.30 17.97
C GLU A 256 -9.62 9.77 18.12
N LYS A 257 -10.00 9.01 17.08
CA LYS A 257 -9.92 7.55 17.08
C LYS A 257 -8.48 7.06 17.09
N LEU A 258 -7.60 7.73 16.34
CA LEU A 258 -6.17 7.42 16.34
C LEU A 258 -5.57 7.64 17.74
N ARG A 259 -5.89 8.79 18.37
CA ARG A 259 -5.43 9.08 19.74
C ARG A 259 -5.96 8.06 20.75
N ALA A 260 -7.22 7.64 20.64
CA ALA A 260 -7.79 6.62 21.51
C ALA A 260 -7.11 5.26 21.32
N ALA A 261 -6.83 4.85 20.08
CA ALA A 261 -6.12 3.60 19.77
C ALA A 261 -4.67 3.61 20.29
N GLU A 262 -3.95 4.72 20.12
CA GLU A 262 -2.60 4.88 20.67
C GLU A 262 -2.61 4.83 22.20
N ARG A 263 -3.56 5.52 22.84
CA ARG A 263 -3.72 5.51 24.30
C ARG A 263 -3.96 4.08 24.83
N PHE A 264 -4.80 3.30 24.15
CA PHE A 264 -5.06 1.90 24.51
C PHE A 264 -3.76 1.07 24.59
N ALA A 265 -2.86 1.24 23.60
CA ALA A 265 -1.58 0.53 23.55
C ALA A 265 -0.57 1.06 24.59
N LYS A 266 -0.53 2.38 24.83
CA LYS A 266 0.31 3.02 25.86
C LYS A 266 -0.03 2.54 27.27
N GLU A 267 -1.31 2.53 27.62
CA GLU A 267 -1.80 2.10 28.95
C GLU A 267 -1.45 0.63 29.23
N ARG A 268 -1.40 -0.21 28.19
CA ARG A 268 -1.08 -1.64 28.27
C ARG A 268 0.38 -1.96 28.01
N ARG A 269 1.24 -0.94 27.81
CA ARG A 269 2.69 -1.10 27.54
C ARG A 269 2.96 -2.07 26.38
N LEU A 270 2.17 -1.97 25.31
CA LEU A 270 2.29 -2.86 24.15
C LEU A 270 3.45 -2.46 23.23
N ARG A 271 4.31 -3.42 22.89
CA ARG A 271 5.35 -3.34 21.83
C ARG A 271 6.23 -2.09 21.95
N ILE A 272 6.07 -1.08 21.09
CA ILE A 272 6.88 0.14 21.15
C ILE A 272 6.70 0.90 22.48
N TRP A 273 5.63 0.62 23.22
CA TRP A 273 5.32 1.20 24.52
C TRP A 273 5.80 0.37 25.71
N ARG A 274 6.53 -0.74 25.51
CA ARG A 274 6.99 -1.62 26.62
C ARG A 274 7.83 -0.86 27.65
N ASP A 275 8.67 0.06 27.18
CA ASP A 275 9.59 0.85 27.99
C ASP A 275 9.04 2.28 28.24
N TYR A 276 7.74 2.50 28.01
CA TYR A 276 7.14 3.83 28.18
C TYR A 276 7.10 4.24 29.65
N VAL A 277 7.77 5.35 29.95
CA VAL A 277 7.71 6.03 31.24
C VAL A 277 6.62 7.09 31.15
N ALA A 278 5.53 6.89 31.91
CA ALA A 278 4.51 7.93 32.03
C ALA A 278 5.15 9.16 32.67
N PRO A 279 4.85 10.38 32.20
CA PRO A 279 5.22 11.58 32.91
C PRO A 279 4.68 11.46 34.34
N THR A 280 5.57 11.28 35.31
CA THR A 280 5.18 11.40 36.71
C THR A 280 4.72 12.83 36.88
N ALA A 281 3.53 13.01 37.45
CA ALA A 281 3.04 14.32 37.84
C ALA A 281 3.84 14.86 39.03
N ASN A 282 5.17 14.96 38.89
CA ASN A 282 5.94 15.92 39.67
C ASN A 282 5.78 17.27 38.96
N LEU A 283 4.56 17.81 39.05
CA LEU A 283 4.40 19.24 39.11
C LEU A 283 5.09 19.65 40.40
N ASP A 284 6.39 19.95 40.33
CA ASP A 284 7.03 20.75 41.36
C ASP A 284 6.19 22.03 41.45
N GLN A 285 5.43 22.14 42.54
CA GLN A 285 4.51 23.23 42.84
C GLN A 285 5.23 24.58 43.01
N LYS A 286 6.53 24.68 42.69
CA LYS A 286 7.40 25.81 42.96
C LYS A 286 7.58 26.79 41.81
N ASP A 287 7.27 26.44 40.56
CA ASP A 287 7.47 27.35 39.41
C ASP A 287 6.17 27.85 38.77
N LYS A 288 5.21 28.26 39.60
CA LYS A 288 4.14 29.18 39.15
C LYS A 288 4.49 30.62 39.52
N GLN A 289 5.55 31.16 38.92
CA GLN A 289 5.67 32.61 38.72
C GLN A 289 5.50 32.91 37.24
N PHE A 290 4.25 33.25 36.86
CA PHE A 290 3.98 33.89 35.58
C PHE A 290 4.23 35.39 35.76
N VAL A 291 5.36 35.89 35.27
CA VAL A 291 5.56 37.33 35.10
C VAL A 291 4.93 37.73 33.77
N ALA A 292 3.68 38.19 33.82
CA ALA A 292 3.03 38.83 32.68
C ALA A 292 3.41 40.32 32.68
N LYS A 293 4.11 40.76 31.64
CA LYS A 293 4.37 42.19 31.40
C LYS A 293 3.17 42.75 30.64
N VAL A 294 2.36 43.58 31.30
CA VAL A 294 1.24 44.28 30.65
C VAL A 294 1.82 45.41 29.79
N SER A 295 1.82 45.23 28.47
CA SER A 295 2.02 46.34 27.53
C SER A 295 0.69 47.04 27.31
N HIS A 296 0.56 48.25 27.86
CA HIS A 296 -0.57 49.13 27.60
C HIS A 296 -0.42 49.73 26.20
N SER A 297 -1.15 49.19 25.22
CA SER A 297 -1.29 49.79 23.91
C SER A 297 -2.25 50.99 24.02
N GLN A 298 -1.69 52.21 24.02
CA GLN A 298 -2.49 53.41 23.84
C GLN A 298 -3.08 53.40 22.43
N HIS A 299 -4.40 53.28 22.35
CA HIS A 299 -5.16 53.53 21.13
C HIS A 299 -5.00 55.00 20.77
N PHE A 300 -4.31 55.30 19.67
CA PHE A 300 -4.38 56.60 19.02
C PHE A 300 -5.58 56.56 18.07
N ASP A 301 -6.66 57.22 18.48
CA ASP A 301 -7.80 57.48 17.60
C ASP A 301 -7.39 58.51 16.54
N MET A 302 -7.36 58.07 15.29
CA MET A 302 -7.23 58.92 14.12
C MET A 302 -8.64 59.37 13.72
N GLN A 303 -9.09 60.52 14.23
CA GLN A 303 -10.23 61.23 13.63
C GLN A 303 -9.72 62.29 12.67
N SER A 304 -9.96 62.04 11.38
CA SER A 304 -9.95 63.03 10.31
C SER A 304 -11.19 63.93 10.45
N GLY A 305 -10.98 65.25 10.45
CA GLY A 305 -12.07 66.22 10.49
C GLY A 305 -11.56 67.63 10.26
N HIS A 306 -11.66 68.09 9.01
CA HIS A 306 -11.44 69.45 8.54
C HIS A 306 -11.88 70.56 9.51
N CYS A 307 -11.09 71.64 9.60
CA CYS A 307 -11.62 72.98 9.78
C CYS A 307 -10.82 73.97 8.92
N GLN A 308 -11.57 74.69 8.08
CA GLN A 308 -11.14 75.75 7.18
C GLN A 308 -10.67 76.99 7.94
N ALA A 309 -9.78 77.74 7.29
CA ALA A 309 -9.45 79.11 7.65
C ALA A 309 -10.66 80.04 7.45
N SER A 310 -10.83 80.99 8.36
CA SER A 310 -11.20 82.38 8.05
C SER A 310 -10.95 83.25 9.27
N ASP A 311 -10.20 84.32 9.04
CA ASP A 311 -10.15 85.53 9.85
C ASP A 311 -11.57 86.04 10.12
N ASP A 312 -11.86 86.59 11.31
CA ASP A 312 -11.96 88.04 11.47
C ASP A 312 -12.31 88.51 12.91
N THR A 313 -11.70 89.65 13.25
CA THR A 313 -12.13 90.75 14.15
C THR A 313 -12.24 90.60 15.69
N ARG A 314 -11.40 91.44 16.33
CA ARG A 314 -11.50 92.08 17.67
C ARG A 314 -12.93 92.49 18.08
N ILE A 315 -13.22 92.42 19.39
CA ILE A 315 -13.29 93.55 20.36
C ILE A 315 -12.73 93.05 21.69
#